data_AF-A0A9D8MSR7-F1
#
_entry.id   AF-A0A9D8MSR7-F1
#
_cell.length_a   1.000
_cell.length_b   1.000
_cell.length_c   1.000
_cell.angle_alpha   90.00
_cell.angle_beta   90.00
_cell.angle_gamma   90.00
#
_symmetry.space_group_name_H-M   'P 1'
#
loop_
_entity.id
_entity.type
_entity.pdbx_description
1 polymer ?
#
loop_
_entity_poly.entity_id
_entity_poly.type
_entity_poly.pdbx_seq_one_letter_code
_entity_poly.pdbx_strand_id
1 'polypeptide(L)'
;MDAETGEALDGVCMYVTEGKGAWTNENGDAELKIEDNEQVKISYIGYKKLVLKKSELEATIRLTPLSKDLREVSVESDELLLERLAKKLNKEANANRKHRVPFFSRITLQTNDGNEMIESFLEAGSAGIIHLLKLYTGLYYSISASGRSASNLRRTNLHNIFCLGPNTENDLFWKRYVGPLHQGATAAWLKRNYQLSSEVYTNEDGEGLRCITVTPKNSTALIGGKI
;
A
#
# COMPACT_ATOMS: atom_id res chain seq x y z
N MET A 1 17.50 0.85 7.23
CA MET A 1 17.33 -0.34 8.09
C MET A 1 16.49 0.00 9.31
N ASP A 2 15.86 -1.00 9.93
CA ASP A 2 15.12 -0.87 11.17
C ASP A 2 16.09 -0.55 12.33
N ALA A 3 15.76 0.43 13.17
CA ALA A 3 16.62 0.83 14.28
C ALA A 3 16.62 -0.16 15.46
N GLU A 4 15.54 -0.93 15.64
CA GLU A 4 15.34 -1.90 16.72
C GLU A 4 15.86 -3.29 16.35
N THR A 5 15.48 -3.81 15.18
CA THR A 5 15.86 -5.16 14.73
C THR A 5 17.18 -5.18 13.97
N GLY A 6 17.58 -4.05 13.39
CA GLY A 6 18.73 -3.96 12.50
C GLY A 6 18.50 -4.54 11.10
N GLU A 7 17.28 -5.00 10.80
CA GLU A 7 16.95 -5.60 9.51
C GLU A 7 16.91 -4.56 8.38
N ALA A 8 17.25 -5.02 7.17
CA ALA A 8 17.11 -4.21 5.96
C ALA A 8 15.62 -3.87 5.71
N LEU A 9 15.36 -2.66 5.21
CA LEU A 9 14.01 -2.20 4.90
C LEU A 9 13.86 -2.03 3.39
N ASP A 10 13.05 -2.88 2.77
CA ASP A 10 12.69 -2.80 1.35
C ASP A 10 11.59 -1.74 1.12
N GLY A 11 11.71 -0.96 0.05
CA GLY A 11 10.71 0.02 -0.37
C GLY A 11 10.64 1.31 0.46
N VAL A 12 11.68 1.64 1.23
CA VAL A 12 11.80 2.96 1.88
C VAL A 12 11.87 4.04 0.81
N CYS A 13 10.99 5.04 0.90
CA CYS A 13 10.95 6.14 -0.05
C CYS A 13 11.89 7.26 0.41
N MET A 14 12.87 7.60 -0.43
CA MET A 14 13.76 8.74 -0.25
C MET A 14 13.46 9.76 -1.35
N TYR A 15 13.11 11.00 -1.00
CA TYR A 15 12.77 12.02 -1.99
C TYR A 15 13.31 13.39 -1.59
N VAL A 16 13.78 14.15 -2.58
CA VAL A 16 14.30 15.51 -2.40
C VAL A 16 13.25 16.51 -2.85
N THR A 17 12.83 16.38 -4.10
CA THR A 17 11.83 17.20 -4.77
C THR A 17 11.01 16.33 -5.73
N GLU A 18 9.95 16.90 -6.30
CA GLU A 18 9.14 16.21 -7.30
C GLU A 18 10.00 15.75 -8.48
N GLY A 19 9.94 14.46 -8.81
CA GLY A 19 10.75 13.84 -9.86
C GLY A 19 12.18 13.46 -9.45
N LYS A 20 12.61 13.75 -8.22
CA LYS A 20 13.94 13.41 -7.69
C LYS A 20 13.82 12.62 -6.39
N GLY A 21 13.85 11.29 -6.53
CA GLY A 21 13.79 10.34 -5.42
C GLY A 21 14.29 8.96 -5.81
N ALA A 22 14.36 8.08 -4.81
CA ALA A 22 14.78 6.70 -4.91
C ALA A 22 13.99 5.84 -3.91
N TRP A 23 13.90 4.55 -4.20
CA TRP A 23 13.39 3.54 -3.26
C TRP A 23 14.52 2.57 -2.91
N THR A 24 14.52 2.09 -1.68
CA THR A 24 15.44 0.99 -1.30
C THR A 24 15.02 -0.32 -1.94
N ASN A 25 16.01 -1.17 -2.26
CA ASN A 25 15.80 -2.53 -2.73
C ASN A 25 15.62 -3.54 -1.57
N GLU A 26 15.56 -4.85 -1.87
CA GLU A 26 15.42 -5.91 -0.84
C GLU A 26 16.55 -5.94 0.20
N ASN A 27 17.73 -5.42 -0.11
CA ASN A 27 18.86 -5.32 0.82
C ASN A 27 18.84 -4.01 1.63
N GLY A 28 17.87 -3.13 1.38
CA GLY A 28 17.78 -1.81 2.01
C GLY A 28 18.68 -0.75 1.39
N ASP A 29 19.29 -1.03 0.23
CA ASP A 29 20.21 -0.12 -0.46
C ASP A 29 19.44 0.79 -1.42
N ALA A 30 19.85 2.06 -1.50
CA ALA A 30 19.36 3.03 -2.49
C ALA A 30 20.50 3.96 -2.91
N GLU A 31 20.41 4.46 -4.15
CA GLU A 31 21.31 5.50 -4.65
C GLU A 31 20.48 6.75 -5.00
N LEU A 32 20.87 7.89 -4.44
CA LEU A 32 20.20 9.17 -4.67
C LEU A 32 21.23 10.26 -4.87
N LYS A 33 21.20 10.94 -6.02
CA LYS A 33 22.08 12.08 -6.30
C LYS A 33 21.53 13.32 -5.61
N ILE A 34 22.35 13.95 -4.78
CA ILE A 34 21.96 15.12 -3.99
C ILE A 34 23.04 16.21 -4.04
N GLU A 35 22.59 17.45 -4.08
CA GLU A 35 23.42 18.65 -3.99
C GLU A 35 23.58 19.08 -2.52
N ASP A 36 24.60 19.90 -2.24
CA ASP A 36 24.99 20.23 -0.85
C ASP A 36 23.91 20.98 -0.07
N ASN A 37 23.04 21.72 -0.77
CA ASN A 37 21.98 22.52 -0.18
C ASN A 37 20.61 21.81 -0.12
N GLU A 38 20.53 20.57 -0.61
CA GLU A 38 19.27 19.83 -0.68
C GLU A 38 19.00 19.05 0.61
N GLN A 39 17.70 18.86 0.89
CA GLN A 39 17.22 18.01 1.97
C GLN A 39 16.59 16.76 1.37
N VAL A 40 16.92 15.61 1.93
CA VAL A 40 16.30 14.32 1.64
C VAL A 40 15.26 14.05 2.70
N LYS A 41 14.04 13.80 2.26
CA LYS A 41 12.95 13.31 3.10
C LYS A 41 12.87 11.80 2.93
N ILE A 42 12.92 11.09 4.05
CA ILE A 42 12.89 9.63 4.11
C ILE A 42 11.63 9.23 4.84
N SER A 43 10.85 8.35 4.21
CA SER A 43 9.58 7.89 4.77
C SER A 43 9.36 6.42 4.49
N TYR A 44 8.83 5.73 5.49
CA TYR A 44 8.45 4.34 5.40
C TYR A 44 7.24 4.09 6.30
N ILE A 45 6.29 3.26 5.84
CA ILE A 45 5.04 3.02 6.58
C ILE A 45 5.35 2.34 7.91
N GLY A 46 4.83 2.91 9.01
CA GLY A 46 5.07 2.39 10.36
C GLY A 46 6.32 2.95 11.04
N TYR A 47 7.03 3.89 10.41
CA TYR A 47 8.27 4.48 10.94
C TYR A 47 8.17 6.00 11.03
N LYS A 48 8.99 6.60 11.90
CA LYS A 48 9.16 8.05 11.96
C LYS A 48 9.76 8.55 10.64
N LYS A 49 9.20 9.64 10.11
CA LYS A 49 9.75 10.33 8.94
C LYS A 49 11.05 11.02 9.36
N LEU A 50 12.03 11.04 8.47
CA LEU A 50 13.28 11.77 8.66
C LEU A 50 13.44 12.82 7.57
N VAL A 51 14.02 13.95 7.93
CA VAL A 51 14.45 14.98 7.00
C VAL A 51 15.91 15.27 7.30
N LEU A 52 16.79 14.96 6.35
CA LEU A 52 18.23 15.05 6.52
C LEU A 52 18.83 15.92 5.42
N LYS A 53 19.79 16.78 5.78
CA LYS A 53 20.68 17.45 4.83
C LYS A 53 21.75 16.48 4.35
N LYS A 54 22.42 16.81 3.24
CA LYS A 54 23.56 16.02 2.75
C LYS A 54 24.63 15.77 3.81
N SER A 55 24.93 16.77 4.64
CA SER A 55 25.92 16.65 5.72
C SER A 55 25.53 15.68 6.84
N GLU A 56 24.25 15.31 6.93
CA GLU A 56 23.69 14.43 7.97
C GLU A 56 23.44 13.01 7.43
N LEU A 57 23.68 12.78 6.13
CA LEU A 57 23.53 11.45 5.54
C LEU A 57 24.76 10.59 5.83
N GLU A 58 24.53 9.58 6.64
CA GLU A 58 25.50 8.52 6.90
C GLU A 58 25.40 7.42 5.83
N ALA A 59 26.43 6.56 5.77
CA ALA A 59 26.41 5.37 4.90
C ALA A 59 25.27 4.39 5.24
N THR A 60 24.67 4.51 6.42
CA THR A 60 23.58 3.67 6.88
C THR A 60 22.60 4.50 7.67
N ILE A 61 21.33 4.51 7.24
CA ILE A 61 20.27 5.26 7.90
C ILE A 61 19.36 4.28 8.65
N ARG A 62 19.18 4.54 9.94
CA ARG A 62 18.32 3.76 10.84
C ARG A 62 16.98 4.47 11.00
N LEU A 63 15.90 3.79 10.63
CA LEU A 63 14.54 4.30 10.81
C LEU A 63 13.98 3.77 12.12
N THR A 64 13.49 4.68 12.96
CA THR A 64 12.83 4.32 14.22
C THR A 64 11.38 3.92 13.95
N PRO A 65 10.94 2.71 14.34
CA PRO A 65 9.54 2.34 14.31
C PRO A 65 8.69 3.32 15.12
N LEU A 66 7.43 3.48 14.73
CA LEU A 66 6.48 4.25 15.54
C LEU A 66 6.13 3.47 16.80
N SER A 67 6.16 4.13 17.95
CA SER A 67 5.73 3.55 19.21
C SER A 67 4.22 3.32 19.20
N LYS A 68 3.80 2.13 19.68
CA LYS A 68 2.39 1.77 19.84
C LYS A 68 1.83 2.43 21.11
N ASP A 69 0.85 3.31 20.93
CA ASP A 69 0.07 3.82 22.05
C ASP A 69 -1.03 2.80 22.37
N LEU A 70 -0.86 2.04 23.46
CA LEU A 70 -1.94 1.26 24.06
C LEU A 70 -2.89 2.22 24.78
N ARG A 71 -3.65 3.02 24.04
CA ARG A 71 -4.72 3.86 24.58
C ARG A 71 -6.08 3.23 24.33
N GLU A 72 -6.86 3.22 25.40
CA GLU A 72 -8.27 2.86 25.36
C GLU A 72 -9.06 3.92 24.57
N VAL A 73 -9.69 3.44 23.49
CA VAL A 73 -10.85 3.99 22.76
C VAL A 73 -10.70 5.41 22.20
N SER A 74 -10.50 5.50 20.88
CA SER A 74 -10.82 6.69 20.10
C SER A 74 -12.33 6.99 20.20
N VAL A 75 -12.68 8.25 20.47
CA VAL A 75 -14.07 8.76 20.51
C VAL A 75 -14.82 8.60 19.16
N GLU A 76 -14.09 8.35 18.08
CA GLU A 76 -14.63 8.18 16.73
C GLU A 76 -14.60 6.72 16.28
N SER A 77 -15.73 6.23 15.77
CA SER A 77 -15.88 4.84 15.31
C SER A 77 -15.04 4.56 14.06
N ASP A 78 -14.39 3.41 14.01
CA ASP A 78 -13.60 2.98 12.84
C ASP A 78 -14.45 2.96 11.57
N GLU A 79 -15.73 2.60 11.67
CA GLU A 79 -16.65 2.59 10.54
C GLU A 79 -16.90 3.99 9.98
N LEU A 80 -17.07 5.00 10.84
CA LEU A 80 -17.25 6.39 10.41
C LEU A 80 -15.98 6.94 9.76
N LEU A 81 -14.81 6.56 10.29
CA LEU A 81 -13.52 6.96 9.72
C LEU A 81 -13.33 6.35 8.33
N LEU A 82 -13.59 5.05 8.17
CA LEU A 82 -13.52 4.36 6.87
C LEU A 82 -14.54 4.92 5.86
N GLU A 83 -15.77 5.22 6.29
CA GLU A 83 -16.77 5.85 5.41
C GLU A 83 -16.29 7.22 4.91
N ARG A 84 -15.75 8.06 5.79
CA ARG A 84 -15.21 9.38 5.41
C ARG A 84 -13.99 9.24 4.50
N LEU A 85 -13.12 8.28 4.78
CA LEU A 85 -11.96 7.97 3.93
C LEU A 85 -12.41 7.55 2.52
N ALA A 86 -13.37 6.62 2.42
CA ALA A 86 -13.92 6.19 1.13
C ALA A 86 -14.54 7.37 0.36
N LYS A 87 -15.30 8.25 1.03
CA LYS A 87 -15.85 9.47 0.42
C LYS A 87 -14.77 10.45 -0.05
N LYS A 88 -13.73 10.66 0.76
CA LYS A 88 -12.59 11.53 0.42
C LYS A 88 -11.83 10.99 -0.79
N LEU A 89 -11.45 9.72 -0.76
CA LEU A 89 -10.75 9.05 -1.86
C LEU A 89 -11.56 9.13 -3.15
N ASN A 90 -12.87 8.87 -3.10
CA ASN A 90 -13.77 9.05 -4.25
C ASN A 90 -13.72 10.45 -4.84
N LYS A 91 -13.81 11.48 -3.99
CA LYS A 91 -13.76 12.87 -4.42
C LYS A 91 -12.43 13.20 -5.10
N GLU A 92 -11.32 12.74 -4.53
CA GLU A 92 -9.97 12.92 -5.08
C GLU A 92 -9.79 12.21 -6.42
N ALA A 93 -10.19 10.94 -6.54
CA ALA A 93 -10.16 10.25 -7.82
C ALA A 93 -11.04 10.94 -8.86
N ASN A 94 -12.22 11.44 -8.48
CA ASN A 94 -13.10 12.16 -9.39
C ASN A 94 -12.50 13.48 -9.88
N ALA A 95 -11.82 14.23 -9.01
CA ALA A 95 -11.11 15.44 -9.37
C ALA A 95 -9.90 15.15 -10.29
N ASN A 96 -9.23 14.02 -10.06
CA ASN A 96 -7.99 13.66 -10.72
C ASN A 96 -8.13 12.62 -11.84
N ARG A 97 -9.34 12.28 -12.32
CA ARG A 97 -9.59 11.20 -13.31
C ARG A 97 -8.72 11.23 -14.57
N LYS A 98 -8.19 12.39 -14.94
CA LYS A 98 -7.36 12.59 -16.14
C LYS A 98 -5.85 12.60 -15.84
N HIS A 99 -5.45 12.63 -14.57
CA HIS A 99 -4.06 12.72 -14.14
C HIS A 99 -3.54 11.33 -13.82
N ARG A 100 -2.67 10.84 -14.70
CA ARG A 100 -2.08 9.52 -14.56
C ARG A 100 -0.76 9.61 -13.79
N VAL A 101 -0.58 8.68 -12.86
CA VAL A 101 0.59 8.65 -11.97
C VAL A 101 1.31 7.30 -12.15
N PRO A 102 2.64 7.28 -12.31
CA PRO A 102 3.42 6.05 -12.36
C PRO A 102 3.60 5.46 -10.97
N PHE A 103 3.59 4.13 -10.88
CA PHE A 103 3.83 3.36 -9.67
C PHE A 103 4.79 2.21 -9.97
N PHE A 104 5.66 1.90 -9.01
CA PHE A 104 6.37 0.64 -8.97
C PHE A 104 5.61 -0.33 -8.05
N SER A 105 5.50 -1.58 -8.46
CA SER A 105 4.84 -2.60 -7.67
C SER A 105 5.57 -3.94 -7.74
N ARG A 106 5.76 -4.56 -6.57
CA ARG A 106 6.24 -5.93 -6.38
C ARG A 106 5.14 -6.75 -5.69
N ILE A 107 4.67 -7.81 -6.34
CA ILE A 107 3.77 -8.80 -5.75
C ILE A 107 4.53 -10.10 -5.61
N THR A 108 4.49 -10.69 -4.41
CA THR A 108 4.92 -12.07 -4.17
C THR A 108 3.71 -12.90 -3.78
N LEU A 109 3.46 -13.98 -4.51
CA LEU A 109 2.44 -14.98 -4.22
C LEU A 109 3.13 -16.28 -3.77
N GLN A 110 2.91 -16.64 -2.52
CA GLN A 110 3.37 -17.92 -1.97
C GLN A 110 2.21 -18.90 -1.93
N THR A 111 2.39 -20.05 -2.58
CA THR A 111 1.40 -21.15 -2.62
C THR A 111 2.07 -22.46 -2.22
N ASN A 112 1.27 -23.51 -2.00
CA ASN A 112 1.78 -24.85 -1.77
C ASN A 112 2.57 -25.39 -2.98
N ASP A 113 2.29 -24.90 -4.18
CA ASP A 113 2.89 -25.36 -5.43
C ASP A 113 4.16 -24.59 -5.82
N GLY A 114 4.46 -23.51 -5.10
CA GLY A 114 5.63 -22.67 -5.32
C GLY A 114 5.40 -21.19 -5.06
N ASN A 115 6.44 -20.42 -5.34
CA ASN A 115 6.46 -18.97 -5.20
C ASN A 115 6.43 -18.32 -6.59
N GLU A 116 5.53 -17.36 -6.79
CA GLU A 116 5.49 -16.49 -7.97
C GLU A 116 5.74 -15.05 -7.53
N MET A 117 6.46 -14.28 -8.35
CA MET A 117 6.66 -12.86 -8.12
C MET A 117 6.52 -12.06 -9.41
N ILE A 118 5.87 -10.90 -9.32
CA ILE A 118 5.82 -9.91 -10.40
C ILE A 118 6.34 -8.59 -9.89
N GLU A 119 7.30 -8.03 -10.61
CA GLU A 119 7.74 -6.65 -10.47
C GLU A 119 7.30 -5.86 -11.69
N SER A 120 6.68 -4.71 -11.49
CA SER A 120 6.06 -3.98 -12.59
C SER A 120 6.07 -2.48 -12.39
N PHE A 121 6.25 -1.75 -13.50
CA PHE A 121 5.90 -0.35 -13.59
C PHE A 121 4.48 -0.23 -14.13
N LEU A 122 3.63 0.39 -13.32
CA LEU A 122 2.22 0.58 -13.56
C LEU A 122 1.93 2.07 -13.72
N GLU A 123 0.83 2.38 -14.37
CA GLU A 123 0.25 3.71 -14.36
C GLU A 123 -1.20 3.62 -13.94
N ALA A 124 -1.59 4.41 -12.94
CA ALA A 124 -2.95 4.46 -12.45
C ALA A 124 -3.53 5.87 -12.57
N GLY A 125 -4.86 5.96 -12.59
CA GLY A 125 -5.60 7.21 -12.76
C GLY A 125 -5.53 8.19 -11.59
N SER A 126 -4.89 7.84 -10.46
CA SER A 126 -4.61 8.78 -9.36
C SER A 126 -3.62 8.20 -8.34
N ALA A 127 -2.90 9.08 -7.62
CA ALA A 127 -2.02 8.72 -6.49
C ALA A 127 -2.76 8.06 -5.29
N GLY A 128 -4.01 8.47 -5.03
CA GLY A 128 -4.78 8.03 -3.85
C GLY A 128 -5.66 6.80 -4.09
N ILE A 129 -6.03 6.52 -5.35
CA ILE A 129 -6.74 5.30 -5.74
C ILE A 129 -6.05 4.73 -6.98
N ILE A 130 -5.50 3.53 -6.82
CA ILE A 130 -4.95 2.77 -7.93
C ILE A 130 -6.13 2.23 -8.76
N HIS A 131 -6.47 2.89 -9.87
CA HIS A 131 -7.51 2.46 -10.81
C HIS A 131 -7.07 2.69 -12.24
N LEU A 132 -7.74 2.03 -13.21
CA LEU A 132 -7.39 2.11 -14.65
C LEU A 132 -5.91 1.77 -14.93
N LEU A 133 -5.44 0.71 -14.27
CA LEU A 133 -4.07 0.26 -14.36
C LEU A 133 -3.65 -0.08 -15.78
N LYS A 134 -2.54 0.52 -16.20
CA LYS A 134 -1.81 0.13 -17.39
C LYS A 134 -0.44 -0.41 -16.97
N LEU A 135 -0.19 -1.68 -17.26
CA LEU A 135 1.14 -2.27 -17.14
C LEU A 135 2.00 -1.77 -18.29
N TYR A 136 3.11 -1.10 -17.98
CA TYR A 136 4.08 -0.68 -18.99
C TYR A 136 5.08 -1.78 -19.31
N THR A 137 5.72 -2.29 -18.26
CA THR A 137 6.74 -3.33 -18.34
C THR A 137 6.82 -4.03 -16.98
N GLY A 138 7.32 -5.26 -16.96
CA GLY A 138 7.50 -6.00 -15.73
C GLY A 138 8.31 -7.28 -15.92
N LEU A 139 8.86 -7.76 -14.81
CA LEU A 139 9.58 -9.02 -14.71
C LEU A 139 8.71 -10.02 -13.96
N TYR A 140 8.67 -11.25 -14.46
CA TYR A 140 7.91 -12.35 -13.88
C TYR A 140 8.88 -13.44 -13.44
N TYR A 141 8.81 -13.81 -12.17
CA TYR A 141 9.60 -14.86 -11.56
C TYR A 141 8.69 -15.97 -11.07
N SER A 142 9.13 -17.22 -11.24
CA SER A 142 8.38 -18.40 -10.81
C SER A 142 9.34 -19.48 -10.37
N ILE A 143 9.14 -19.97 -9.16
CA ILE A 143 9.85 -21.12 -8.61
C ILE A 143 8.79 -22.15 -8.26
N SER A 144 8.65 -23.17 -9.10
CA SER A 144 7.72 -24.29 -8.89
C SER A 144 8.45 -25.54 -8.42
N ALA A 145 7.92 -26.23 -7.41
CA ALA A 145 8.49 -27.49 -6.93
C ALA A 145 8.36 -28.65 -7.94
N SER A 146 7.40 -28.55 -8.88
CA SER A 146 7.21 -29.49 -9.98
C SER A 146 7.20 -28.72 -11.31
N GLY A 147 8.01 -29.17 -12.28
CA GLY A 147 8.44 -28.40 -13.46
C GLY A 147 7.36 -27.89 -14.45
N ARG A 148 6.06 -27.99 -14.13
CA ARG A 148 4.97 -27.33 -14.84
C ARG A 148 3.80 -27.06 -13.88
N SER A 149 3.93 -26.07 -13.00
CA SER A 149 2.75 -25.43 -12.43
C SER A 149 2.26 -24.33 -13.37
N ALA A 150 0.95 -24.29 -13.63
CA ALA A 150 0.35 -23.22 -14.40
C ALA A 150 0.39 -21.93 -13.56
N SER A 151 1.15 -20.92 -14.01
CA SER A 151 1.27 -19.65 -13.27
C SER A 151 -0.09 -19.04 -12.96
N ASN A 152 -0.33 -18.80 -11.67
CA ASN A 152 -1.51 -18.16 -11.16
C ASN A 152 -1.52 -16.66 -11.50
N LEU A 153 -0.37 -15.99 -11.36
CA LEU A 153 -0.28 -14.56 -11.63
C LEU A 153 -0.40 -14.23 -13.12
N ARG A 154 0.16 -15.05 -14.02
CA ARG A 154 0.01 -14.83 -15.48
C ARG A 154 -1.43 -14.94 -15.97
N ARG A 155 -2.26 -15.70 -15.26
CA ARG A 155 -3.69 -15.88 -15.57
C ARG A 155 -4.58 -14.90 -14.81
N THR A 156 -4.01 -14.15 -13.87
CA THR A 156 -4.76 -13.18 -13.09
C THR A 156 -4.73 -11.83 -13.80
N ASN A 157 -5.90 -11.21 -13.93
CA ASN A 157 -5.96 -9.81 -14.31
C ASN A 157 -5.39 -8.98 -13.16
N LEU A 158 -4.15 -8.49 -13.30
CA LEU A 158 -3.45 -7.70 -12.27
C LEU A 158 -4.26 -6.46 -11.84
N HIS A 159 -5.13 -5.95 -12.72
CA HIS A 159 -6.09 -4.91 -12.36
C HIS A 159 -6.92 -5.28 -11.12
N ASN A 160 -7.33 -6.54 -10.99
CA ASN A 160 -8.15 -7.02 -9.89
C ASN A 160 -7.37 -7.15 -8.57
N ILE A 161 -6.05 -7.32 -8.63
CA ILE A 161 -5.20 -7.42 -7.43
C ILE A 161 -4.89 -6.01 -6.90
N PHE A 162 -4.61 -5.07 -7.81
CA PHE A 162 -4.07 -3.76 -7.46
C PHE A 162 -5.12 -2.68 -7.23
N CYS A 163 -6.33 -2.85 -7.77
CA CYS A 163 -7.38 -1.87 -7.60
C CYS A 163 -8.00 -1.92 -6.21
N LEU A 164 -7.32 -1.27 -5.26
CA LEU A 164 -7.83 -0.98 -3.94
C LEU A 164 -8.37 0.46 -3.93
N GLY A 165 -9.69 0.59 -3.97
CA GLY A 165 -10.35 1.89 -3.81
C GLY A 165 -11.80 1.87 -4.26
N PRO A 166 -12.54 2.93 -3.94
CA PRO A 166 -13.99 2.95 -4.12
C PRO A 166 -14.45 2.99 -5.60
N ASN A 167 -13.66 3.54 -6.52
CA ASN A 167 -14.07 3.82 -7.91
C ASN A 167 -13.86 2.66 -8.91
N THR A 168 -13.88 1.40 -8.47
CA THR A 168 -13.58 0.25 -9.35
C THR A 168 -14.78 -0.25 -10.18
N GLU A 169 -15.97 0.33 -9.99
CA GLU A 169 -17.27 -0.30 -10.28
C GLU A 169 -17.72 -0.47 -11.75
N ASN A 170 -16.92 -0.10 -12.76
CA ASN A 170 -17.40 -0.28 -14.14
C ASN A 170 -17.45 -1.74 -14.61
N ASP A 171 -16.89 -2.68 -13.83
CA ASP A 171 -16.91 -4.12 -14.15
C ASP A 171 -17.84 -4.91 -13.20
N LEU A 172 -18.52 -5.92 -13.75
CA LEU A 172 -19.39 -6.87 -13.04
C LEU A 172 -18.67 -7.56 -11.87
N PHE A 173 -17.35 -7.74 -11.99
CA PHE A 173 -16.52 -8.30 -10.93
C PHE A 173 -16.63 -7.48 -9.63
N TRP A 174 -16.53 -6.16 -9.71
CA TRP A 174 -16.50 -5.27 -8.54
C TRP A 174 -17.83 -5.16 -7.82
N LYS A 175 -18.95 -5.39 -8.51
CA LYS A 175 -20.29 -5.45 -7.88
C LYS A 175 -20.44 -6.61 -6.90
N ARG A 176 -19.59 -7.64 -7.01
CA ARG A 176 -19.57 -8.81 -6.12
C ARG A 176 -18.45 -8.77 -5.10
N TYR A 177 -17.51 -7.84 -5.25
CA TYR A 177 -16.41 -7.67 -4.32
C TYR A 177 -16.84 -6.82 -3.12
N VAL A 178 -16.74 -7.39 -1.94
CA VAL A 178 -17.01 -6.69 -0.68
C VAL A 178 -15.65 -6.19 -0.17
N GLY A 179 -15.38 -4.90 -0.37
CA GLY A 179 -14.17 -4.23 0.13
C GLY A 179 -14.50 -3.16 1.18
N PRO A 180 -13.66 -2.97 2.22
CA PRO A 180 -13.92 -1.98 3.28
C PRO A 180 -13.86 -0.52 2.81
N LEU A 181 -13.29 -0.25 1.64
CA LEU A 181 -13.20 1.08 1.03
C LEU A 181 -14.04 1.20 -0.25
N HIS A 182 -15.11 0.41 -0.38
CA HIS A 182 -16.05 0.46 -1.51
C HIS A 182 -16.84 1.79 -1.54
N GLN A 183 -17.25 2.26 -2.74
CA GLN A 183 -17.92 3.56 -2.92
C GLN A 183 -19.22 3.73 -2.11
N GLY A 184 -19.96 2.64 -1.90
CA GLY A 184 -21.15 2.60 -1.06
C GLY A 184 -20.92 2.14 0.38
N ALA A 185 -19.67 2.04 0.85
CA ALA A 185 -19.37 1.64 2.24
C ALA A 185 -19.82 2.74 3.21
N THR A 186 -20.99 2.55 3.81
CA THR A 186 -21.49 3.36 4.93
C THR A 186 -21.09 2.72 6.26
N ALA A 187 -21.07 3.49 7.34
CA ALA A 187 -20.73 2.97 8.65
C ALA A 187 -21.63 1.78 9.07
N ALA A 188 -22.93 1.88 8.77
CA ALA A 188 -23.89 0.80 9.03
C ALA A 188 -23.59 -0.46 8.20
N TRP A 189 -23.19 -0.30 6.93
CA TRP A 189 -22.80 -1.40 6.06
C TRP A 189 -21.50 -2.05 6.52
N LEU A 190 -20.49 -1.26 6.91
CA LEU A 190 -19.22 -1.76 7.45
C LEU A 190 -19.45 -2.57 8.71
N LYS A 191 -20.24 -2.04 9.65
CA LYS A 191 -20.60 -2.72 10.90
C LYS A 191 -21.31 -4.05 10.66
N ARG A 192 -22.12 -4.16 9.59
CA ARG A 192 -22.82 -5.39 9.24
C ARG A 192 -21.89 -6.46 8.68
N ASN A 193 -20.94 -6.08 7.84
CA ASN A 193 -20.14 -7.01 7.06
C ASN A 193 -18.75 -7.32 7.66
N TYR A 194 -18.24 -6.44 8.52
CA TYR A 194 -16.89 -6.55 9.08
C TYR A 194 -16.87 -6.42 10.61
N GLN A 195 -15.88 -7.07 11.20
CA GLN A 195 -15.35 -6.78 12.52
C GLN A 195 -14.11 -5.91 12.32
N LEU A 196 -14.09 -4.75 12.95
CA LEU A 196 -12.99 -3.80 12.88
C LEU A 196 -12.27 -3.77 14.23
N SER A 197 -10.95 -3.64 14.18
CA SER A 197 -10.13 -3.26 15.32
C SER A 197 -9.11 -2.24 14.87
N SER A 198 -8.70 -1.34 15.76
CA SER A 198 -7.70 -0.34 15.44
C SER A 198 -6.58 -0.26 16.46
N GLU A 199 -5.40 0.03 15.96
CA GLU A 199 -4.22 0.37 16.73
C GLU A 199 -3.74 1.75 16.28
N VAL A 200 -3.35 2.59 17.23
CA VAL A 200 -2.81 3.92 16.95
C VAL A 200 -1.33 3.91 17.32
N TYR A 201 -0.51 4.32 16.37
CA TYR A 201 0.91 4.56 16.55
C TYR A 201 1.13 6.06 16.46
N THR A 202 1.96 6.62 17.31
CA THR A 202 2.24 8.06 17.33
C THR A 202 3.74 8.27 17.25
N ASN A 203 4.18 9.28 16.49
CA ASN A 203 5.55 9.77 16.57
C ASN A 203 5.69 10.82 17.69
N GLU A 204 6.92 11.25 17.95
CA GLU A 204 7.25 12.29 18.94
C GLU A 204 6.66 13.67 18.55
N ASP A 205 6.39 13.89 17.27
CA ASP A 205 5.79 15.12 16.74
C ASP A 205 4.26 15.16 16.88
N GLY A 206 3.64 14.10 17.41
CA GLY A 206 2.19 13.97 17.57
C GLY A 206 1.42 13.57 16.29
N GLU A 207 2.11 13.24 15.20
CA GLU A 207 1.50 12.59 14.03
C GLU A 207 1.13 11.14 14.38
N GLY A 208 -0.15 10.80 14.21
CA GLY A 208 -0.69 9.46 14.46
C GLY A 208 -0.89 8.65 13.18
N LEU A 209 -0.35 7.44 13.13
CA LEU A 209 -0.74 6.39 12.18
C LEU A 209 -1.82 5.52 12.81
N ARG A 210 -3.00 5.45 12.20
CA ARG A 210 -4.06 4.53 12.62
C ARG A 210 -4.05 3.30 11.72
N CYS A 211 -3.74 2.14 12.28
CA CYS A 211 -3.89 0.86 11.62
C CYS A 211 -5.30 0.34 11.93
N ILE A 212 -6.11 0.12 10.89
CA ILE A 212 -7.43 -0.50 11.04
C ILE A 212 -7.36 -1.90 10.45
N THR A 213 -7.49 -2.90 11.30
CA THR A 213 -7.67 -4.29 10.88
C THR A 213 -9.13 -4.49 10.51
N VAL A 214 -9.34 -5.04 9.31
CA VAL A 214 -10.67 -5.33 8.76
C VAL A 214 -10.82 -6.84 8.63
N THR A 215 -11.73 -7.44 9.39
CA THR A 215 -12.02 -8.88 9.33
C THR A 215 -13.45 -9.11 8.83
N PRO A 216 -13.68 -9.79 7.69
CA PRO A 216 -15.03 -10.09 7.22
C PRO A 216 -15.77 -11.00 8.23
N LYS A 217 -17.01 -10.67 8.55
CA LYS A 217 -17.88 -11.50 9.42
C LYS A 217 -18.39 -12.74 8.71
N ASN A 218 -18.54 -12.66 7.38
CA ASN A 218 -18.94 -13.79 6.54
C ASN A 218 -17.85 -14.06 5.50
N SER A 219 -17.29 -15.26 5.53
CA SER A 219 -16.20 -15.72 4.64
C SER A 219 -16.59 -15.80 3.15
N THR A 220 -17.89 -15.75 2.83
CA THR A 220 -18.41 -15.67 1.47
C THR A 220 -18.15 -14.32 0.78
N ALA A 221 -17.69 -13.31 1.51
CA ALA A 221 -17.43 -11.98 0.99
C ALA A 221 -16.09 -11.86 0.21
N LEU A 222 -15.20 -12.85 0.30
CA LEU A 222 -13.85 -12.77 -0.27
C LEU A 222 -13.61 -13.65 -1.51
N ILE A 223 -14.51 -14.57 -1.86
CA ILE A 223 -14.31 -15.49 -2.98
C ILE A 223 -15.58 -15.50 -3.85
N GLY A 224 -15.65 -14.52 -4.76
CA GLY A 224 -16.82 -14.25 -5.59
C GLY A 224 -16.60 -14.47 -7.09
N GLY A 225 -15.76 -15.43 -7.49
CA GLY A 225 -15.64 -15.82 -8.89
C GLY A 225 -15.08 -17.23 -9.02
N LYS A 226 -15.91 -18.19 -9.46
CA LYS A 226 -15.38 -19.35 -10.17
C LYS A 226 -14.64 -18.82 -11.41
N ILE A 227 -13.39 -19.24 -11.56
CA ILE A 227 -12.59 -19.10 -12.78
C ILE A 227 -13.34 -19.82 -13.91
#